data_AF-A0A9X2C239-F1
#
_entry.id   AF-A0A9X2C239-F1
#
_cell.length_a   1.000
_cell.length_b   1.000
_cell.length_c   1.000
_cell.angle_alpha   90.00
_cell.angle_beta   90.00
_cell.angle_gamma   90.00
#
_symmetry.space_group_name_H-M   'P 1'
#
loop_
_entity.id
_entity.type
_entity.pdbx_description
1 polymer ?
#
loop_
_entity_poly.entity_id
_entity_poly.type
_entity_poly.pdbx_seq_one_letter_code
_entity_poly.pdbx_strand_id
1 'polypeptide(L)'
;MLKPQPDWLAAAQALVDGLDALPDAQGRTALMETVCAGLGDALYPAFVNLLCHIERQGEPAVQALVADALVQALRSGRLPSGRLAAWGTALQGGGDAGAAFGHGRSLGPVEYLCAWHAQPSGREPLPANAFDAALQPLLRLVGASADARALYCAKLRADAQDPLGGSWSRSARQGVLALADAWEAGAPADDVAASCLAALNGGSSLGRLRAGLLG
;
A
#
# COMPACT_ATOMS: atom_id res chain seq x y z
N MET A 1 15.49 17.12 -24.23
CA MET A 1 14.08 17.40 -23.87
C MET A 1 13.60 16.28 -22.97
N LEU A 2 13.50 16.52 -21.66
CA LEU A 2 12.96 15.54 -20.71
C LEU A 2 11.43 15.50 -20.90
N LYS A 3 10.84 14.30 -21.09
CA LYS A 3 9.38 14.16 -21.04
C LYS A 3 8.88 14.73 -19.71
N PRO A 4 8.03 15.77 -19.70
CA PRO A 4 7.46 16.29 -18.48
C PRO A 4 6.31 15.35 -18.09
N GLN A 5 6.48 14.65 -16.97
CA GLN A 5 5.59 13.62 -16.42
C GLN A 5 5.51 12.30 -17.21
N PRO A 6 5.52 11.15 -16.51
CA PRO A 6 5.21 9.87 -17.12
C PRO A 6 3.77 9.86 -17.66
N ASP A 7 3.59 9.25 -18.83
CA ASP A 7 2.28 9.08 -19.46
C ASP A 7 1.51 7.96 -18.75
N TRP A 8 0.85 8.33 -17.64
CA TRP A 8 0.07 7.40 -16.82
C TRP A 8 -1.09 6.78 -17.57
N LEU A 9 -1.64 7.48 -18.55
CA LEU A 9 -2.74 6.98 -19.37
C LEU A 9 -2.25 5.86 -20.27
N ALA A 10 -1.15 6.08 -21.00
CA ALA A 10 -0.55 5.05 -21.85
C ALA A 10 -0.08 3.83 -21.02
N ALA A 11 0.49 4.06 -19.83
CA ALA A 11 0.87 2.99 -18.92
C ALA A 11 -0.34 2.20 -18.39
N ALA A 12 -1.43 2.87 -18.04
CA ALA A 12 -2.66 2.24 -17.58
C ALA A 12 -3.26 1.39 -18.69
N GLN A 13 -3.35 1.94 -19.90
CA GLN A 13 -3.85 1.23 -21.06
C GLN A 13 -3.00 -0.03 -21.35
N ALA A 14 -1.67 0.08 -21.35
CA ALA A 14 -0.80 -1.06 -21.59
C ALA A 14 -0.96 -2.18 -20.53
N LEU A 15 -1.17 -1.82 -19.26
CA LEU A 15 -1.47 -2.80 -18.22
C LEU A 15 -2.83 -3.49 -18.47
N VAL A 16 -3.85 -2.71 -18.81
CA VAL A 16 -5.21 -3.21 -19.05
C VAL A 16 -5.25 -4.11 -20.28
N ASP A 17 -4.63 -3.71 -21.39
CA ASP A 17 -4.51 -4.52 -22.60
C ASP A 17 -3.81 -5.85 -22.32
N GLY A 18 -2.75 -5.82 -21.50
CA GLY A 18 -2.05 -7.02 -21.07
C GLY A 18 -2.91 -7.94 -20.20
N LEU A 19 -3.73 -7.40 -19.30
CA LEU A 19 -4.64 -8.17 -18.47
C LEU A 19 -5.80 -8.77 -19.27
N ASP A 20 -6.32 -8.02 -20.24
CA ASP A 20 -7.43 -8.43 -21.10
C ASP A 20 -7.01 -9.52 -22.10
N ALA A 21 -5.79 -9.43 -22.64
CA ALA A 21 -5.22 -10.43 -23.53
C ALA A 21 -4.99 -11.80 -22.85
N LEU A 22 -4.98 -11.85 -21.52
CA LEU A 22 -4.77 -13.07 -20.76
C LEU A 22 -6.12 -13.73 -20.40
N PRO A 23 -6.32 -15.01 -20.78
CA PRO A 23 -7.62 -15.67 -20.61
C PRO A 23 -7.89 -16.12 -19.17
N ASP A 24 -6.84 -16.30 -18.36
CA ASP A 24 -6.94 -16.87 -17.03
C ASP A 24 -6.39 -15.96 -15.92
N ALA A 25 -6.90 -16.18 -14.72
CA ALA A 25 -6.54 -15.40 -13.53
C ALA A 25 -5.06 -15.55 -13.14
N GLN A 26 -4.44 -16.71 -13.37
CA GLN A 26 -3.05 -16.94 -12.97
C GLN A 26 -2.09 -16.14 -13.84
N GLY A 27 -2.34 -16.11 -15.15
CA GLY A 27 -1.61 -15.27 -16.11
C GLY A 27 -1.72 -13.81 -15.73
N ARG A 28 -2.93 -13.32 -15.41
CA ARG A 28 -3.15 -11.93 -14.98
C ARG A 28 -2.36 -11.58 -13.71
N THR A 29 -2.38 -12.44 -12.69
CA THR A 29 -1.56 -12.26 -11.48
C THR A 29 -0.07 -12.24 -11.81
N ALA A 30 0.42 -13.18 -12.64
CA ALA A 30 1.83 -13.23 -13.04
C ALA A 30 2.28 -11.99 -13.83
N LEU A 31 1.39 -11.42 -14.65
CA LEU A 31 1.64 -10.15 -15.32
C LEU A 31 1.82 -9.01 -14.31
N MET A 32 0.93 -8.89 -13.32
CA MET A 32 1.04 -7.84 -12.30
C MET A 32 2.35 -7.95 -11.50
N GLU A 33 2.75 -9.16 -11.13
CA GLU A 33 4.04 -9.40 -10.49
C GLU A 33 5.21 -9.01 -11.39
N THR A 34 5.14 -9.37 -12.68
CA THR A 34 6.20 -9.03 -13.65
C THR A 34 6.34 -7.53 -13.82
N VAL A 35 5.21 -6.79 -13.85
CA VAL A 35 5.22 -5.33 -13.88
C VAL A 35 5.86 -4.76 -12.61
N CYS A 36 5.47 -5.24 -11.42
CA CYS A 36 6.09 -4.79 -10.18
C CYS A 36 7.58 -5.11 -10.09
N ALA A 37 7.98 -6.32 -10.49
CA ALA A 37 9.38 -6.74 -10.50
C ALA A 37 10.21 -5.94 -11.51
N GLY A 38 9.65 -5.67 -12.70
CA GLY A 38 10.29 -4.88 -13.75
C GLY A 38 10.43 -3.40 -13.42
N LEU A 39 9.48 -2.83 -12.66
CA LEU A 39 9.59 -1.49 -12.09
C LEU A 39 10.66 -1.42 -10.98
N GLY A 40 10.80 -2.51 -10.22
CA GLY A 40 11.66 -2.57 -9.04
C GLY A 40 11.13 -1.76 -7.86
N ASP A 41 11.71 -1.97 -6.69
CA ASP A 41 11.22 -1.41 -5.42
C ASP A 41 11.17 0.13 -5.42
N ALA A 42 12.14 0.77 -6.08
CA ALA A 42 12.21 2.22 -6.15
C ALA A 42 10.98 2.83 -6.86
N LEU A 43 10.40 2.13 -7.83
CA LEU A 43 9.26 2.59 -8.62
C LEU A 43 7.94 1.95 -8.20
N TYR A 44 7.88 1.25 -7.06
CA TYR A 44 6.61 0.75 -6.53
C TYR A 44 5.55 1.86 -6.31
N PRO A 45 5.87 3.09 -5.87
CA PRO A 45 4.89 4.18 -5.86
C PRO A 45 4.30 4.51 -7.24
N ALA A 46 5.03 4.26 -8.33
CA ALA A 46 4.51 4.42 -9.68
C ALA A 46 3.43 3.37 -9.97
N PHE A 47 3.62 2.13 -9.52
CA PHE A 47 2.60 1.10 -9.61
C PHE A 47 1.35 1.46 -8.80
N VAL A 48 1.51 1.99 -7.57
CA VAL A 48 0.37 2.48 -6.79
C VAL A 48 -0.37 3.61 -7.51
N ASN A 49 0.35 4.59 -8.06
CA ASN A 49 -0.24 5.68 -8.84
C ASN A 49 -0.99 5.18 -10.09
N LEU A 50 -0.49 4.12 -10.73
CA LEU A 50 -1.13 3.48 -11.87
C LEU A 50 -2.50 2.91 -11.48
N LEU A 51 -2.59 2.17 -10.37
CA LEU A 51 -3.86 1.65 -9.85
C LEU A 51 -4.84 2.78 -9.50
N CYS A 52 -4.34 3.84 -8.86
CA CYS A 52 -5.17 5.02 -8.57
C CYS A 52 -5.65 5.74 -9.84
N HIS A 53 -4.85 5.73 -10.91
CA HIS A 53 -5.26 6.30 -12.19
C HIS A 53 -6.37 5.46 -12.84
N ILE A 54 -6.25 4.13 -12.80
CA ILE A 54 -7.25 3.19 -13.30
C ILE A 54 -8.59 3.36 -12.56
N GLU A 55 -8.59 3.48 -11.24
CA GLU A 55 -9.85 3.70 -10.51
C GLU A 55 -10.51 5.04 -10.86
N ARG A 56 -9.72 6.10 -11.06
CA ARG A 56 -10.28 7.44 -11.34
C ARG A 56 -10.75 7.65 -12.77
N GLN A 57 -10.10 6.99 -13.74
CA GLN A 57 -10.27 7.27 -15.17
C GLN A 57 -10.73 6.06 -15.99
N GLY A 58 -10.61 4.85 -15.45
CA GLY A 58 -10.98 3.62 -16.14
C GLY A 58 -12.49 3.42 -16.17
N GLU A 59 -12.99 2.79 -17.23
CA GLU A 59 -14.38 2.36 -17.31
C GLU A 59 -14.70 1.25 -16.28
N PRO A 60 -15.97 1.07 -15.88
CA PRO A 60 -16.35 0.06 -14.89
C PRO A 60 -15.85 -1.36 -15.21
N ALA A 61 -15.82 -1.75 -16.48
CA ALA A 61 -15.31 -3.04 -16.92
C ALA A 61 -13.79 -3.19 -16.68
N VAL A 62 -13.02 -2.11 -16.90
CA VAL A 62 -11.58 -2.07 -16.66
C VAL A 62 -11.28 -2.13 -15.16
N GLN A 63 -12.03 -1.37 -14.36
CA GLN A 63 -11.91 -1.40 -12.90
C GLN A 63 -12.20 -2.80 -12.36
N ALA A 64 -13.25 -3.46 -12.86
CA ALA A 64 -13.60 -4.83 -12.48
C ALA A 64 -12.50 -5.84 -12.86
N LEU A 65 -11.94 -5.75 -14.08
CA LEU A 65 -10.85 -6.62 -14.51
C LEU A 65 -9.61 -6.51 -13.60
N VAL A 66 -9.22 -5.28 -13.26
CA VAL A 66 -8.05 -5.02 -12.40
C VAL A 66 -8.34 -5.41 -10.95
N ALA A 67 -9.54 -5.12 -10.45
CA ALA A 67 -9.99 -5.56 -9.14
C ALA A 67 -9.92 -7.08 -9.03
N ASP A 68 -10.50 -7.81 -9.98
CA ASP A 68 -10.47 -9.28 -10.04
C ASP A 68 -9.05 -9.83 -10.04
N ALA A 69 -8.15 -9.24 -10.84
CA ALA A 69 -6.75 -9.64 -10.85
C ALA A 69 -6.07 -9.45 -9.47
N LEU A 70 -6.37 -8.36 -8.77
CA LEU A 70 -5.91 -8.12 -7.39
C LEU A 70 -6.51 -9.11 -6.39
N VAL A 71 -7.79 -9.47 -6.52
CA VAL A 71 -8.44 -10.48 -5.65
C VAL A 71 -7.75 -11.83 -5.80
N GLN A 72 -7.46 -12.24 -7.05
CA GLN A 72 -6.83 -13.52 -7.32
C GLN A 72 -5.37 -13.53 -6.86
N ALA A 73 -4.67 -12.41 -7.01
CA ALA A 73 -3.34 -12.23 -6.45
C ALA A 73 -3.36 -12.33 -4.90
N LEU A 74 -4.36 -11.74 -4.25
CA LEU A 74 -4.56 -11.85 -2.80
C LEU A 74 -4.84 -13.30 -2.36
N ARG A 75 -5.76 -14.00 -3.03
CA ARG A 75 -6.10 -15.40 -2.73
C ARG A 75 -4.92 -16.35 -2.89
N SER A 76 -4.04 -16.07 -3.84
CA SER A 76 -2.85 -16.88 -4.11
C SER A 76 -1.62 -16.48 -3.29
N GLY A 77 -1.72 -15.45 -2.44
CA GLY A 77 -0.59 -14.93 -1.66
C GLY A 77 0.47 -14.22 -2.52
N ARG A 78 0.10 -13.82 -3.73
CA ARG A 78 0.94 -13.25 -4.79
C ARG A 78 0.62 -11.79 -5.07
N LEU A 79 0.21 -11.06 -4.03
CA LEU A 79 -0.11 -9.64 -4.17
C LEU A 79 1.10 -8.86 -4.71
N PRO A 80 0.90 -7.97 -5.70
CA PRO A 80 1.98 -7.12 -6.19
C PRO A 80 2.50 -6.26 -5.04
N SER A 81 3.77 -6.42 -4.72
CA SER A 81 4.35 -5.89 -3.48
C SER A 81 5.64 -5.11 -3.74
N GLY A 82 5.88 -4.08 -2.95
CA GLY A 82 7.09 -3.27 -3.00
C GLY A 82 7.87 -3.35 -1.68
N ARG A 83 9.19 -3.20 -1.75
CA ARG A 83 10.02 -3.21 -0.53
C ARG A 83 10.14 -1.83 0.12
N LEU A 84 9.95 -1.81 1.43
CA LEU A 84 10.39 -0.72 2.30
C LEU A 84 11.35 -1.23 3.36
N ALA A 85 12.22 -0.35 3.85
CA ALA A 85 13.04 -0.62 5.02
C ALA A 85 12.15 -1.06 6.21
N ALA A 86 12.60 -2.07 6.95
CA ALA A 86 11.89 -2.53 8.14
C ALA A 86 12.03 -1.49 9.27
N TRP A 87 11.04 -1.45 10.17
CA TRP A 87 11.09 -0.55 11.31
C TRP A 87 12.30 -0.90 12.20
N GLY A 88 13.13 0.10 12.54
CA GLY A 88 14.36 -0.08 13.32
C GLY A 88 15.65 -0.16 12.51
N THR A 89 15.60 -0.44 11.19
CA THR A 89 16.83 -0.48 10.37
C THR A 89 17.37 0.93 10.05
N ALA A 90 16.49 1.94 10.01
CA ALA A 90 16.89 3.34 9.83
C ALA A 90 17.62 3.94 11.06
N LEU A 91 17.51 3.32 12.24
CA LEU A 91 18.14 3.78 13.49
C LEU A 91 19.60 3.30 13.65
N GLN A 92 20.09 2.41 12.80
CA GLN A 92 21.45 1.84 12.85
C GLN A 92 22.44 2.51 11.89
N GLY A 93 22.18 3.75 11.47
CA GLY A 93 23.07 4.55 10.61
C GLY A 93 24.37 5.03 11.28
N GLY A 94 25.01 4.18 12.08
CA GLY A 94 26.29 4.47 12.73
C GLY A 94 26.92 3.21 13.33
N GLY A 95 27.82 2.57 12.60
CA GLY A 95 28.73 1.55 13.13
C GLY A 95 28.66 0.20 12.43
N ASP A 96 29.82 -0.17 11.89
CA ASP A 96 30.30 -1.42 11.29
C ASP A 96 29.56 -2.76 11.52
N ALA A 97 29.65 -3.58 10.45
CA ALA A 97 29.69 -5.04 10.46
C ALA A 97 28.53 -5.80 11.13
N GLY A 98 27.36 -5.78 10.47
CA GLY A 98 26.21 -6.62 10.83
C GLY A 98 25.31 -6.95 9.63
N ALA A 99 25.90 -7.30 8.49
CA ALA A 99 25.19 -7.75 7.30
C ALA A 99 24.51 -9.12 7.56
N ALA A 100 23.30 -9.14 8.13
CA ALA A 100 22.43 -10.33 8.12
C ALA A 100 20.93 -10.10 8.43
N PHE A 101 20.51 -9.00 9.07
CA PHE A 101 19.12 -8.88 9.57
C PHE A 101 18.27 -7.72 9.02
N GLY A 102 18.80 -6.92 8.09
CA GLY A 102 18.09 -5.78 7.49
C GLY A 102 17.35 -6.14 6.19
N HIS A 103 16.49 -7.16 6.17
CA HIS A 103 15.73 -7.50 4.97
C HIS A 103 14.53 -6.56 4.83
N GLY A 104 14.51 -5.72 3.78
CA GLY A 104 13.34 -4.91 3.43
C GLY A 104 12.08 -5.78 3.28
N ARG A 105 10.95 -5.27 3.77
CA ARG A 105 9.66 -5.98 3.83
C ARG A 105 8.88 -5.83 2.53
N SER A 106 8.38 -6.93 2.00
CA SER A 106 7.45 -6.93 0.87
C SER A 106 6.07 -6.51 1.36
N LEU A 107 5.57 -5.37 0.89
CA LEU A 107 4.28 -4.81 1.31
C LEU A 107 3.37 -4.66 0.10
N GLY A 108 2.12 -5.10 0.26
CA GLY A 108 1.05 -4.81 -0.70
C GLY A 108 0.73 -3.30 -0.77
N PRO A 109 -0.15 -2.88 -1.70
CA PRO A 109 -0.35 -1.46 -1.99
C PRO A 109 -0.83 -0.64 -0.78
N VAL A 110 -1.82 -1.15 -0.03
CA VAL A 110 -2.38 -0.46 1.14
C VAL A 110 -1.38 -0.43 2.29
N GLU A 111 -0.72 -1.55 2.53
CA GLU A 111 0.29 -1.74 3.56
C GLU A 111 1.49 -0.82 3.32
N TYR A 112 1.92 -0.71 2.07
CA TYR A 112 3.01 0.16 1.64
C TYR A 112 2.69 1.63 1.94
N LEU A 113 1.48 2.10 1.65
CA LEU A 113 1.07 3.49 1.97
C LEU A 113 1.09 3.75 3.48
N CYS A 114 0.54 2.84 4.28
CA CYS A 114 0.52 2.96 5.74
C CYS A 114 1.94 2.98 6.30
N ALA A 115 2.81 2.13 5.78
CA ALA A 115 4.22 2.04 6.15
C ALA A 115 5.01 3.30 5.77
N TRP A 116 4.82 3.81 4.56
CA TRP A 116 5.51 4.98 4.04
C TRP A 116 5.09 6.27 4.78
N HIS A 117 3.81 6.41 5.10
CA HIS A 117 3.33 7.54 5.90
C HIS A 117 3.88 7.50 7.35
N ALA A 118 3.89 6.32 7.97
CA ALA A 118 4.22 6.18 9.38
C ALA A 118 5.71 6.27 9.71
N GLN A 119 6.62 6.13 8.73
CA GLN A 119 8.05 5.90 9.01
C GLN A 119 8.98 6.66 8.06
N PRO A 120 10.09 7.22 8.58
CA PRO A 120 11.22 7.64 7.76
C PRO A 120 11.86 6.42 7.10
N SER A 121 11.74 6.31 5.78
CA SER A 121 12.14 5.12 5.00
C SER A 121 13.32 5.42 4.05
N GLY A 122 14.17 6.39 4.40
CA GLY A 122 15.20 6.94 3.51
C GLY A 122 14.63 7.80 2.36
N ARG A 123 13.30 7.84 2.24
CA ARG A 123 12.51 8.73 1.39
C ARG A 123 11.82 9.81 2.22
N GLU A 124 11.42 10.88 1.53
CA GLU A 124 10.53 11.88 2.10
C GLU A 124 9.24 11.21 2.59
N PRO A 125 8.78 11.51 3.83
CA PRO A 125 7.53 10.98 4.34
C PRO A 125 6.35 11.35 3.44
N LEU A 126 5.45 10.40 3.20
CA LEU A 126 4.24 10.66 2.43
C LEU A 126 3.32 11.61 3.21
N PRO A 127 3.00 12.83 2.73
CA PRO A 127 2.14 13.75 3.47
C PRO A 127 0.69 13.24 3.48
N ALA A 128 -0.08 13.66 4.49
CA ALA A 128 -1.44 13.18 4.73
C ALA A 128 -2.37 13.31 3.50
N ASN A 129 -2.32 14.45 2.80
CA ASN A 129 -3.11 14.67 1.59
C ASN A 129 -2.76 13.70 0.46
N ALA A 130 -1.48 13.37 0.29
CA ALA A 130 -1.03 12.40 -0.71
C ALA A 130 -1.37 10.96 -0.30
N PHE A 131 -1.35 10.67 1.01
CA PHE A 131 -1.82 9.40 1.55
C PHE A 131 -3.30 9.18 1.26
N ASP A 132 -4.18 10.14 1.58
CA ASP A 132 -5.61 10.03 1.31
C ASP A 132 -5.91 9.93 -0.20
N ALA A 133 -5.25 10.76 -1.01
CA ALA A 133 -5.42 10.76 -2.46
C ALA A 133 -4.98 9.46 -3.15
N ALA A 134 -4.14 8.66 -2.49
CA ALA A 134 -3.71 7.34 -2.96
C ALA A 134 -4.52 6.20 -2.33
N LEU A 135 -4.84 6.29 -1.04
CA LEU A 135 -5.53 5.22 -0.32
C LEU A 135 -6.99 5.10 -0.76
N GLN A 136 -7.72 6.20 -0.92
CA GLN A 136 -9.16 6.14 -1.25
C GLN A 136 -9.43 5.43 -2.59
N PRO A 137 -8.74 5.77 -3.71
CA PRO A 137 -8.89 5.03 -4.98
C PRO A 137 -8.59 3.53 -4.83
N LEU A 138 -7.53 3.16 -4.10
CA LEU A 138 -7.20 1.75 -3.90
C LEU A 138 -8.31 1.00 -3.16
N LEU A 139 -8.86 1.61 -2.10
CA LEU A 139 -9.95 1.02 -1.34
C LEU A 139 -11.23 0.88 -2.18
N ARG A 140 -11.54 1.84 -3.06
CA ARG A 140 -12.69 1.72 -3.98
C ARG A 140 -12.45 0.64 -5.03
N LEU A 141 -11.25 0.58 -5.60
CA LEU A 141 -10.89 -0.44 -6.60
C LEU A 141 -10.98 -1.85 -6.03
N VAL A 142 -10.33 -2.12 -4.89
CA VAL A 142 -10.40 -3.42 -4.23
C VAL A 142 -11.79 -3.68 -3.65
N GLY A 143 -12.47 -2.63 -3.18
CA GLY A 143 -13.80 -2.68 -2.60
C GLY A 143 -14.92 -2.92 -3.60
N ALA A 144 -14.65 -2.94 -4.91
CA ALA A 144 -15.61 -3.31 -5.94
C ALA A 144 -16.12 -4.76 -5.78
N SER A 145 -15.35 -5.61 -5.08
CA SER A 145 -15.75 -6.97 -4.70
C SER A 145 -15.85 -7.12 -3.19
N ALA A 146 -17.03 -7.50 -2.69
CA ALA A 146 -17.25 -7.71 -1.25
C ALA A 146 -16.36 -8.81 -0.68
N ASP A 147 -16.15 -9.89 -1.45
CA ASP A 147 -15.24 -10.98 -1.10
C ASP A 147 -13.79 -10.50 -1.01
N ALA A 148 -13.36 -9.66 -1.96
CA ALA A 148 -12.02 -9.10 -1.98
C ALA A 148 -11.78 -8.22 -0.76
N ARG A 149 -12.73 -7.34 -0.46
CA ARG A 149 -12.70 -6.50 0.73
C ARG A 149 -12.55 -7.34 1.99
N ALA A 150 -13.38 -8.37 2.16
CA ALA A 150 -13.31 -9.25 3.34
C ALA A 150 -11.94 -9.95 3.47
N LEU A 151 -11.42 -10.50 2.37
CA LEU A 151 -10.10 -11.14 2.34
C LEU A 151 -8.98 -10.14 2.65
N TYR A 152 -9.07 -8.92 2.12
CA TYR A 152 -8.05 -7.89 2.33
C TYR A 152 -8.06 -7.41 3.78
N CYS A 153 -9.23 -7.16 4.36
CA CYS A 153 -9.37 -6.84 5.79
C CYS A 153 -8.80 -7.94 6.68
N ALA A 154 -9.09 -9.22 6.38
CA ALA A 154 -8.54 -10.35 7.13
C ALA A 154 -7.00 -10.38 7.05
N LYS A 155 -6.42 -10.16 5.86
CA LYS A 155 -4.97 -10.06 5.68
C LYS A 155 -4.37 -8.90 6.49
N LEU A 156 -4.95 -7.70 6.39
CA LEU A 156 -4.46 -6.53 7.12
C LEU A 156 -4.42 -6.75 8.63
N ARG A 157 -5.45 -7.43 9.19
CA ARG A 157 -5.46 -7.80 10.60
C ARG A 157 -4.38 -8.81 10.95
N ALA A 158 -4.22 -9.86 10.14
CA ALA A 158 -3.18 -10.85 10.35
C ALA A 158 -1.79 -10.20 10.37
N ASP A 159 -1.50 -9.34 9.40
CA ASP A 159 -0.22 -8.62 9.30
C ASP A 159 0.01 -7.65 10.47
N ALA A 160 -1.04 -6.98 10.95
CA ALA A 160 -0.93 -6.04 12.07
C ALA A 160 -0.80 -6.74 13.43
N GLN A 161 -1.38 -7.94 13.57
CA GLN A 161 -1.40 -8.73 14.80
C GLN A 161 -0.20 -9.68 14.92
N ASP A 162 0.53 -9.95 13.85
CA ASP A 162 1.74 -10.78 13.89
C ASP A 162 2.82 -10.16 14.81
N PRO A 163 3.10 -10.79 15.97
CA PRO A 163 4.08 -10.29 16.93
C PRO A 163 5.52 -10.53 16.48
N LEU A 164 5.76 -11.51 15.60
CA LEU A 164 7.07 -11.86 15.07
C LEU A 164 7.42 -11.02 13.83
N GLY A 165 6.41 -10.43 13.18
CA GLY A 165 6.53 -9.80 11.88
C GLY A 165 7.46 -8.58 11.82
N GLY A 166 7.88 -7.98 12.96
CA GLY A 166 8.89 -6.90 13.04
C GLY A 166 8.66 -5.64 12.16
N SER A 167 7.58 -5.65 11.37
CA SER A 167 7.46 -4.84 10.17
C SER A 167 6.87 -3.47 10.48
N TRP A 168 6.09 -3.37 11.56
CA TRP A 168 5.25 -2.22 11.84
C TRP A 168 5.69 -1.50 13.11
N SER A 169 5.61 -0.17 13.09
CA SER A 169 5.60 0.61 14.32
C SER A 169 4.27 0.39 15.06
N ARG A 170 4.18 0.77 16.34
CA ARG A 170 2.91 0.71 17.08
C ARG A 170 1.81 1.55 16.42
N SER A 171 2.13 2.75 15.96
CA SER A 171 1.20 3.62 15.25
C SER A 171 0.74 3.01 13.92
N ALA A 172 1.65 2.40 13.16
CA ALA A 172 1.30 1.76 11.90
C ALA A 172 0.38 0.54 12.09
N ARG A 173 0.61 -0.28 13.13
CA ARG A 173 -0.33 -1.36 13.50
C ARG A 173 -1.71 -0.81 13.82
N GLN A 174 -1.79 0.23 14.65
CA GLN A 174 -3.07 0.86 15.02
C GLN A 174 -3.78 1.46 13.80
N GLY A 175 -3.05 2.11 12.90
CA GLY A 175 -3.58 2.62 11.64
C GLY A 175 -4.17 1.54 10.75
N VAL A 176 -3.44 0.45 10.55
CA VAL A 176 -3.89 -0.69 9.72
C VAL A 176 -5.11 -1.40 10.33
N LEU A 177 -5.16 -1.56 11.66
CA LEU A 177 -6.32 -2.13 12.34
C LEU A 177 -7.55 -1.23 12.21
N ALA A 178 -7.41 0.07 12.46
CA ALA A 178 -8.50 1.04 12.32
C ALA A 178 -9.05 1.09 10.88
N LEU A 179 -8.17 0.97 9.89
CA LEU A 179 -8.54 0.86 8.48
C LEU A 179 -9.37 -0.41 8.24
N ALA A 180 -8.86 -1.57 8.65
CA ALA A 180 -9.54 -2.85 8.42
C ALA A 180 -10.92 -2.90 9.07
N ASP A 181 -11.05 -2.37 10.29
CA ASP A 181 -12.30 -2.34 11.04
C ASP A 181 -13.34 -1.40 10.42
N ALA A 182 -12.94 -0.18 10.05
CA ALA A 182 -13.83 0.76 9.36
C ALA A 182 -14.29 0.20 8.01
N TRP A 183 -13.38 -0.42 7.26
CA TRP A 183 -13.68 -0.93 5.92
C TRP A 183 -14.58 -2.17 5.95
N GLU A 184 -14.38 -3.07 6.92
CA GLU A 184 -15.27 -4.21 7.14
C GLU A 184 -16.66 -3.79 7.61
N ALA A 185 -16.76 -2.73 8.42
CA ALA A 185 -18.04 -2.13 8.81
C ALA A 185 -18.79 -1.46 7.65
N GLY A 186 -18.19 -1.40 6.46
CA GLY A 186 -18.82 -0.83 5.26
C GLY A 186 -18.72 0.69 5.17
N ALA A 187 -17.83 1.32 5.94
CA ALA A 187 -17.58 2.74 5.82
C ALA A 187 -17.07 3.11 4.41
N PRO A 188 -17.40 4.30 3.91
CA PRO A 188 -16.89 4.77 2.63
C PRO A 188 -15.37 5.03 2.69
N ALA A 189 -14.71 5.00 1.54
CA ALA A 189 -13.25 4.97 1.45
C ALA A 189 -12.55 6.20 2.09
N ASP A 190 -13.20 7.35 2.07
CA ASP A 190 -12.79 8.59 2.73
C ASP A 190 -12.81 8.46 4.26
N ASP A 191 -13.89 7.93 4.84
CA ASP A 191 -13.98 7.69 6.28
C ASP A 191 -12.96 6.64 6.76
N VAL A 192 -12.75 5.60 5.94
CA VAL A 192 -11.73 4.57 6.21
C VAL A 192 -10.32 5.18 6.22
N ALA A 193 -9.99 5.99 5.21
CA ALA A 193 -8.69 6.66 5.12
C ALA A 193 -8.49 7.63 6.30
N ALA A 194 -9.50 8.44 6.63
CA ALA A 194 -9.47 9.35 7.77
C ALA A 194 -9.27 8.60 9.11
N SER A 195 -9.96 7.47 9.30
CA SER A 195 -9.81 6.63 10.49
C SER A 195 -8.40 6.07 10.62
N CYS A 196 -7.82 5.60 9.51
CA CYS A 196 -6.44 5.14 9.46
C CYS A 196 -5.47 6.27 9.85
N LEU A 197 -5.60 7.43 9.21
CA LEU A 197 -4.73 8.58 9.43
C LEU A 197 -4.82 9.10 10.87
N ALA A 198 -6.01 9.14 11.45
CA ALA A 198 -6.21 9.52 12.85
C ALA A 198 -5.46 8.57 13.80
N ALA A 199 -5.54 7.26 13.58
CA ALA A 199 -4.83 6.27 14.38
C ALA A 199 -3.29 6.31 14.18
N LEU A 200 -2.83 6.54 12.94
CA LEU A 200 -1.41 6.75 12.63
C LEU A 200 -0.83 7.95 13.39
N ASN A 201 -1.59 9.04 13.48
CA ASN A 201 -1.19 10.25 14.20
C ASN A 201 -1.44 10.19 15.72
N GLY A 202 -2.39 9.38 16.17
CA GLY A 202 -2.71 9.18 17.59
C GLY A 202 -1.58 8.50 18.37
N GLY A 203 -0.80 7.64 17.72
CA GLY A 203 0.42 7.06 18.29
C GLY A 203 1.56 8.09 18.50
N SER A 204 1.50 9.24 17.83
CA SER A 204 2.49 10.33 17.92
C SER A 204 2.21 11.31 19.08
N SER A 205 1.14 11.09 19.86
CA SER A 205 0.75 11.95 21.00
C SER A 205 1.83 12.04 22.09
N LEU A 206 2.70 11.03 22.21
CA LEU A 206 3.86 11.07 23.10
C LEU A 206 4.95 12.06 22.65
N GLY A 207 5.00 12.43 21.38
CA GLY A 207 5.90 13.47 20.86
C GLY A 207 5.43 14.89 21.18
N ARG A 208 4.11 15.12 21.21
CA ARG A 208 3.51 16.43 21.55
C ARG A 208 3.57 16.74 23.04
N LEU A 209 3.43 15.75 23.90
CA LEU A 209 3.59 15.93 25.35
C LEU A 209 5.03 16.27 25.76
N ARG A 210 6.04 15.78 25.01
CA ARG A 210 7.45 16.09 25.28
C ARG A 210 7.87 17.50 24.84
N ALA A 211 7.19 18.07 23.84
CA ALA A 211 7.39 19.46 23.41
C ALA A 211 6.65 20.47 24.31
N GLY A 212 5.52 20.07 24.92
CA GLY A 212 4.74 20.91 25.83
C GLY A 212 5.26 20.99 27.28
N LEU A 213 6.26 20.20 27.64
CA LEU A 213 6.88 20.17 28.99
C LEU A 213 8.22 20.93 29.08
N LEU A 214 8.65 21.57 27.99
CA LEU A 214 9.84 22.42 27.91
C LEU A 214 9.53 23.85 27.45
N GLY A 215 8.24 24.24 27.45
CA GLY A 215 7.77 25.60 27.17
C GLY A 215 7.34 26.33 28.42
#